data_AF-A0A9D9BKH7-F1
#
_entry.id   AF-A0A9D9BKH7-F1
#
_cell.length_a   1.000
_cell.length_b   1.000
_cell.length_c   1.000
_cell.angle_alpha   90.00
_cell.angle_beta   90.00
_cell.angle_gamma   90.00
#
_symmetry.space_group_name_H-M   'P 1'
#
loop_
_entity.id
_entity.type
_entity.pdbx_description
1 polymer ?
#
loop_
_entity_poly.entity_id
_entity_poly.type
_entity_poly.pdbx_seq_one_letter_code
_entity_poly.pdbx_strand_id
1 'polypeptide(L)'
;SVMDVNKSLVIRPKVGKTIFWLAFYSFWLLVGLASFYALFLEQSGPDLFLLAYLAFLFIAALEVRKNFVLLLYPKRHALHIGPEGLFFRKASPRTLPWDEVGKVSTLSKFGKTLVKIQRPSSSPGFAEDGGIAVRLSNLFKGKPVRSYLIDTTRLTLSADELKETIRAYAKA
;
A
#
# COMPACT_ATOMS: atom_id res chain seq x y z
N SER A 1 -11.00 3.51 -26.27
CA SER A 1 -11.30 4.78 -25.60
C SER A 1 -10.08 5.67 -25.71
N VAL A 2 -10.19 6.90 -26.21
CA VAL A 2 -9.06 7.85 -26.24
C VAL A 2 -8.91 8.43 -24.84
N MET A 3 -7.72 8.33 -24.27
CA MET A 3 -7.45 8.78 -22.91
C MET A 3 -7.20 10.29 -22.92
N ASP A 4 -8.08 11.07 -22.31
CA ASP A 4 -7.95 12.52 -22.24
C ASP A 4 -6.93 12.93 -21.17
N VAL A 5 -5.68 13.08 -21.61
CA VAL A 5 -4.50 13.29 -20.76
C VAL A 5 -4.54 14.63 -20.01
N ASN A 6 -5.35 15.58 -20.49
CA ASN A 6 -5.52 16.89 -19.84
C ASN A 6 -6.37 16.83 -18.56
N LYS A 7 -6.98 15.68 -18.23
CA LYS A 7 -7.86 15.51 -17.06
C LYS A 7 -7.19 14.68 -15.96
N SER A 8 -7.46 15.01 -14.70
CA SER A 8 -6.94 14.24 -13.57
C SER A 8 -7.71 12.92 -13.36
N LEU A 9 -7.05 11.79 -13.60
CA LEU A 9 -7.55 10.46 -13.29
C LEU A 9 -7.31 10.11 -11.80
N VAL A 10 -8.36 9.68 -11.09
CA VAL A 10 -8.28 9.29 -9.67
C VAL A 10 -8.58 7.80 -9.51
N ILE A 11 -7.51 7.01 -9.40
CA ILE A 11 -7.54 5.54 -9.28
C ILE A 11 -7.80 5.19 -7.82
N ARG A 12 -9.00 4.69 -7.53
CA ARG A 12 -9.48 4.39 -6.17
C ARG A 12 -8.94 3.04 -5.65
N PRO A 13 -8.91 2.81 -4.32
CA PRO A 13 -8.56 1.50 -3.76
C PRO A 13 -9.68 0.45 -3.99
N LYS A 14 -9.32 -0.83 -4.01
CA LYS A 14 -10.23 -1.99 -4.11
C LYS A 14 -11.02 -2.20 -2.82
N VAL A 15 -12.18 -1.54 -2.73
CA VAL A 15 -13.10 -1.59 -1.58
C VAL A 15 -13.60 -3.00 -1.28
N GLY A 16 -14.17 -3.73 -2.25
CA GLY A 16 -14.82 -5.02 -2.01
C GLY A 16 -13.93 -6.08 -1.35
N LYS A 17 -12.71 -6.29 -1.85
CA LYS A 17 -11.73 -7.21 -1.22
C LYS A 17 -11.34 -6.75 0.19
N THR A 18 -11.33 -5.44 0.45
CA THR A 18 -11.05 -4.89 1.79
C THR A 18 -12.19 -5.15 2.77
N ILE A 19 -13.45 -5.04 2.33
CA ILE A 19 -14.63 -5.39 3.15
C ILE A 19 -14.60 -6.88 3.52
N PHE A 20 -14.34 -7.77 2.56
CA PHE A 20 -14.23 -9.22 2.84
C PHE A 20 -13.17 -9.53 3.91
N TRP A 21 -11.95 -8.99 3.79
CA TRP A 21 -10.91 -9.20 4.79
C TRP A 21 -11.26 -8.56 6.13
N LEU A 22 -11.89 -7.39 6.15
CA LEU A 22 -12.36 -6.77 7.38
C LEU A 22 -13.36 -7.67 8.12
N ALA A 23 -14.36 -8.21 7.42
CA ALA A 23 -15.33 -9.13 8.00
C ALA A 23 -14.67 -10.42 8.51
N PHE A 24 -13.81 -11.05 7.68
CA PHE A 24 -13.09 -12.27 8.03
C PHE A 24 -12.20 -12.10 9.28
N TYR A 25 -11.35 -11.06 9.32
CA TYR A 25 -10.49 -10.83 10.50
C TYR A 25 -11.28 -10.37 11.72
N SER A 26 -12.41 -9.66 11.57
CA SER A 26 -13.26 -9.28 12.70
C SER A 26 -13.97 -10.49 13.32
N PHE A 27 -14.46 -11.41 12.49
CA PHE A 27 -15.04 -12.67 12.95
C PHE A 27 -14.03 -13.50 13.75
N TRP A 28 -12.84 -13.75 13.21
CA TRP A 28 -11.81 -14.51 13.92
C TRP A 28 -11.27 -13.80 15.17
N LEU A 29 -11.25 -12.47 15.19
CA LEU A 29 -10.90 -11.69 16.38
C LEU A 29 -11.97 -11.83 17.48
N LEU A 30 -13.26 -11.83 17.13
CA LEU A 30 -14.35 -12.03 18.10
C LEU A 30 -14.37 -13.45 18.68
N VAL A 31 -14.22 -14.47 17.82
CA VAL A 31 -14.06 -15.87 18.26
C VAL A 31 -12.86 -16.00 19.19
N GLY A 32 -11.72 -15.42 18.80
CA GLY A 32 -10.50 -15.48 19.60
C GLY A 32 -10.61 -14.76 20.96
N LEU A 33 -11.29 -13.60 21.02
CA LEU A 33 -11.54 -12.90 22.28
C LEU A 33 -12.46 -13.70 23.20
N ALA A 34 -13.47 -14.39 22.67
CA ALA A 34 -14.35 -15.24 23.46
C ALA A 34 -13.61 -16.46 24.05
N SER A 35 -12.78 -17.14 23.25
CA SER A 35 -11.95 -18.24 23.74
C SER A 35 -10.86 -17.79 24.72
N PHE A 36 -10.26 -16.62 24.53
CA PHE A 36 -9.32 -16.04 25.49
C PHE A 36 -10.00 -15.73 26.83
N TYR A 37 -11.22 -15.19 26.80
CA TYR A 37 -12.00 -14.92 28.01
C TYR A 37 -12.31 -16.22 28.78
N ALA A 38 -12.66 -17.31 28.10
CA ALA A 38 -12.84 -18.62 28.73
C ALA A 38 -11.55 -19.14 29.41
N LEU A 39 -10.42 -19.14 28.68
CA LEU A 39 -9.12 -19.57 29.22
C LEU A 39 -8.65 -18.74 30.42
N PHE A 40 -9.00 -17.44 30.45
CA PHE A 40 -8.68 -16.55 31.56
C PHE A 40 -9.48 -16.86 32.85
N LEU A 41 -10.70 -17.41 32.72
CA LEU A 41 -11.53 -17.82 33.86
C LEU A 41 -11.03 -19.11 34.53
N GLU A 42 -10.35 -19.99 33.80
CA GLU A 42 -9.85 -21.28 34.31
C GLU A 42 -8.55 -21.16 35.13
N GLN A 43 -8.02 -19.94 35.35
CA GLN A 43 -6.82 -19.64 36.14
C GLN A 43 -5.54 -20.41 35.74
N SER A 44 -5.46 -20.85 34.48
CA SER A 44 -4.24 -21.37 33.88
C SER A 44 -3.07 -20.37 34.00
N GLY A 45 -1.92 -20.85 34.48
CA GLY A 45 -0.70 -20.04 34.56
C GLY A 45 -0.18 -19.56 33.19
N PRO A 46 0.72 -18.55 33.13
CA PRO A 46 1.18 -17.95 31.88
C PRO A 46 2.11 -18.88 31.08
N ASP A 47 1.51 -19.74 30.26
CA ASP A 47 2.17 -20.64 29.33
C ASP A 47 2.57 -19.91 28.02
N LEU A 48 3.57 -20.44 27.29
CA LEU A 48 3.97 -20.03 25.95
C LEU A 48 2.79 -20.03 24.96
N PHE A 49 1.84 -20.95 25.13
CA PHE A 49 0.59 -20.96 24.34
C PHE A 49 -0.22 -19.68 24.52
N LEU A 50 -0.29 -19.10 25.73
CA LEU A 50 -1.02 -17.85 25.99
C LEU A 50 -0.36 -16.66 25.28
N LEU A 51 0.98 -16.61 25.25
CA LEU A 51 1.75 -15.59 24.53
C LEU A 51 1.57 -15.71 23.00
N ALA A 52 1.58 -16.93 22.46
CA ALA A 52 1.29 -17.18 21.05
C ALA A 52 -0.15 -16.77 20.68
N TYR A 53 -1.10 -17.03 21.58
CA TYR A 53 -2.51 -16.64 21.42
C TYR A 53 -2.69 -15.12 21.39
N LEU A 54 -2.09 -14.41 22.35
CA LEU A 54 -2.10 -12.94 22.39
C LEU A 54 -1.44 -12.33 21.14
N ALA A 55 -0.35 -12.93 20.64
CA ALA A 55 0.26 -12.51 19.39
C ALA A 55 -0.66 -12.70 18.17
N PHE A 56 -1.42 -13.80 18.11
CA PHE A 56 -2.44 -14.02 17.07
C PHE A 56 -3.55 -12.98 17.13
N LEU A 57 -4.13 -12.72 18.31
CA LEU A 57 -5.15 -11.68 18.50
C LEU A 57 -4.63 -10.29 18.09
N PHE A 58 -3.39 -9.95 18.45
CA PHE A 58 -2.75 -8.70 18.07
C PHE A 58 -2.57 -8.57 16.55
N ILE A 59 -2.15 -9.64 15.86
CA ILE A 59 -2.03 -9.67 14.40
C ILE A 59 -3.41 -9.49 13.73
N ALA A 60 -4.43 -10.18 14.22
CA ALA A 60 -5.81 -10.05 13.73
C ALA A 60 -6.34 -8.62 13.92
N ALA A 61 -6.17 -8.03 15.10
CA ALA A 61 -6.56 -6.65 15.38
C ALA A 61 -5.80 -5.63 14.51
N LEU A 62 -4.52 -5.88 14.21
CA LEU A 62 -3.75 -5.05 13.26
C LEU A 62 -4.31 -5.15 11.82
N GLU A 63 -4.73 -6.33 11.34
CA GLU A 63 -5.37 -6.44 10.02
C GLU A 63 -6.79 -5.85 9.99
N VAL A 64 -7.60 -6.00 11.04
CA VAL A 64 -8.87 -5.27 11.19
C VAL A 64 -8.62 -3.77 11.06
N ARG A 65 -7.67 -3.20 11.83
CA ARG A 65 -7.31 -1.78 11.78
C ARG A 65 -6.82 -1.33 10.40
N LYS A 66 -5.96 -2.12 9.73
CA LYS A 66 -5.43 -1.82 8.39
C LYS A 66 -6.52 -1.77 7.31
N ASN A 67 -7.53 -2.63 7.41
CA ASN A 67 -8.63 -2.68 6.45
C ASN A 67 -9.69 -1.60 6.76
N PHE A 68 -10.03 -1.39 8.04
CA PHE A 68 -10.96 -0.34 8.47
C PHE A 68 -10.48 1.08 8.12
N VAL A 69 -9.20 1.39 8.33
CA VAL A 69 -8.60 2.69 7.95
C VAL A 69 -8.67 2.95 6.44
N LEU A 70 -8.59 1.91 5.60
CA LEU A 70 -8.72 2.03 4.15
C LEU A 70 -10.16 2.37 3.73
N LEU A 71 -11.16 1.83 4.44
CA LEU A 71 -12.57 2.15 4.21
C LEU A 71 -12.97 3.55 4.71
N LEU A 72 -12.41 4.00 5.85
CA LEU A 72 -12.66 5.36 6.37
C LEU A 72 -11.98 6.45 5.54
N TYR A 73 -10.79 6.19 4.98
CA TYR A 73 -9.98 7.20 4.30
C TYR A 73 -9.61 6.85 2.85
N PRO A 74 -10.57 6.46 1.98
CA PRO A 74 -10.27 5.99 0.63
C PRO A 74 -9.58 7.07 -0.23
N LYS A 75 -9.92 8.35 -0.03
CA LYS A 75 -9.23 9.50 -0.67
C LYS A 75 -7.74 9.59 -0.28
N ARG A 76 -7.34 9.17 0.93
CA ARG A 76 -5.93 9.16 1.36
C ARG A 76 -5.13 7.98 0.77
N HIS A 77 -5.80 7.05 0.09
CA HIS A 77 -5.23 5.85 -0.52
C HIS A 77 -5.55 5.71 -2.02
N ALA A 78 -6.14 6.75 -2.62
CA ALA A 78 -6.24 6.87 -4.07
C ALA A 78 -4.87 7.24 -4.67
N LEU A 79 -4.64 6.77 -5.88
CA LEU A 79 -3.54 7.19 -6.75
C LEU A 79 -4.10 8.25 -7.71
N HIS A 80 -3.48 9.41 -7.75
CA HIS A 80 -3.84 10.52 -8.63
C HIS A 80 -2.83 10.59 -9.78
N ILE A 81 -3.33 10.73 -11.00
CA ILE A 81 -2.55 10.91 -12.23
C ILE A 81 -3.17 12.11 -12.95
N GLY A 82 -2.38 13.10 -13.35
CA GLY A 82 -2.87 14.30 -14.05
C GLY A 82 -1.75 15.01 -14.80
N PRO A 83 -2.02 16.17 -15.42
CA PRO A 83 -1.02 16.88 -16.23
C PRO A 83 0.22 17.32 -15.42
N GLU A 84 0.08 17.62 -14.12
CA GLU A 84 1.20 17.97 -13.23
C GLU A 84 2.08 16.78 -12.82
N GLY A 85 1.64 15.54 -13.02
CA GLY A 85 2.37 14.34 -12.61
C GLY A 85 1.52 13.26 -11.95
N LEU A 86 2.22 12.39 -11.22
CA LEU A 86 1.67 11.28 -10.45
C LEU A 86 1.78 11.55 -8.95
N PHE A 87 0.66 11.61 -8.24
CA PHE A 87 0.63 11.76 -6.79
C PHE A 87 0.04 10.53 -6.10
N PHE A 88 0.80 9.94 -5.18
CA PHE A 88 0.32 8.85 -4.33
C PHE A 88 0.84 9.02 -2.91
N ARG A 89 0.01 9.58 -2.03
CA ARG A 89 0.36 9.94 -0.63
C ARG A 89 1.01 8.80 0.19
N LYS A 90 0.79 7.54 -0.20
CA LYS A 90 1.40 6.36 0.43
C LYS A 90 2.87 6.16 0.02
N ALA A 91 3.29 6.68 -1.13
CA ALA A 91 4.62 6.47 -1.74
C ALA A 91 5.42 7.76 -1.99
N SER A 92 4.83 8.94 -1.77
CA SER A 92 5.53 10.19 -1.46
C SER A 92 4.50 11.23 -0.96
N PRO A 93 4.86 12.16 -0.05
CA PRO A 93 4.07 13.34 0.23
C PRO A 93 4.10 14.39 -0.89
N ARG A 94 5.00 14.26 -1.87
CA ARG A 94 5.12 15.12 -3.06
C ARG A 94 4.66 14.39 -4.34
N THR A 95 4.13 15.14 -5.30
CA THR A 95 3.89 14.68 -6.68
C THR A 95 5.21 14.28 -7.35
N LEU A 96 5.18 13.24 -8.17
CA LEU A 96 6.23 12.86 -9.13
C LEU A 96 5.89 13.49 -10.48
N PRO A 97 6.58 14.57 -10.90
CA PRO A 97 6.31 15.21 -12.19
C PRO A 97 6.81 14.35 -13.36
N TRP A 98 6.31 14.61 -14.58
CA TRP A 98 6.51 13.73 -15.74
C TRP A 98 7.93 13.70 -16.30
N ASP A 99 8.68 14.80 -16.18
CA ASP A 99 10.11 14.90 -16.50
C ASP A 99 10.97 13.94 -15.67
N GLU A 100 10.54 13.65 -14.43
CA GLU A 100 11.18 12.66 -13.55
C GLU A 100 10.69 11.20 -13.79
N VAL A 101 9.77 10.95 -14.72
CA VAL A 101 9.27 9.60 -15.05
C VAL A 101 10.16 8.94 -16.10
N GLY A 102 11.21 8.26 -15.62
CA GLY A 102 12.05 7.37 -16.43
C GLY A 102 11.44 5.97 -16.63
N LYS A 103 12.22 4.92 -16.38
CA LYS A 103 11.84 3.54 -16.77
C LYS A 103 10.69 2.97 -15.93
N VAL A 104 9.48 2.96 -16.50
CA VAL A 104 8.30 2.29 -15.91
C VAL A 104 8.34 0.78 -16.18
N SER A 105 8.27 0.00 -15.10
CA SER A 105 8.47 -1.46 -15.08
C SER A 105 7.53 -2.14 -14.06
N THR A 106 7.14 -3.39 -14.31
CA THR A 106 6.34 -4.21 -13.38
C THR A 106 7.27 -5.11 -12.55
N LEU A 107 6.98 -5.32 -11.26
CA LEU A 107 7.75 -6.16 -10.34
C LEU A 107 6.79 -6.97 -9.45
N SER A 108 6.93 -8.29 -9.42
CA SER A 108 6.26 -9.15 -8.43
C SER A 108 7.20 -9.43 -7.26
N LYS A 109 6.74 -9.26 -6.01
CA LYS A 109 7.49 -9.65 -4.81
C LYS A 109 6.54 -9.95 -3.64
N PHE A 110 6.77 -11.06 -2.93
CA PHE A 110 5.98 -11.48 -1.76
C PHE A 110 4.45 -11.47 -1.99
N GLY A 111 4.00 -12.04 -3.12
CA GLY A 111 2.57 -12.11 -3.48
C GLY A 111 1.92 -10.77 -3.83
N LYS A 112 2.71 -9.69 -4.02
CA LYS A 112 2.24 -8.37 -4.41
C LYS A 112 2.79 -7.98 -5.77
N THR A 113 1.96 -7.33 -6.57
CA THR A 113 2.38 -6.73 -7.84
C THR A 113 2.61 -5.24 -7.62
N LEU A 114 3.81 -4.79 -7.99
CA LEU A 114 4.27 -3.42 -7.84
C LEU A 114 4.55 -2.82 -9.22
N VAL A 115 4.14 -1.58 -9.46
CA VAL A 115 4.68 -0.78 -10.56
C VAL A 115 5.86 0.02 -10.02
N LYS A 116 7.04 -0.21 -10.61
CA LYS A 116 8.30 0.47 -10.31
C LYS A 116 8.59 1.51 -11.40
N ILE A 117 8.56 2.77 -11.01
CA ILE A 117 9.04 3.89 -11.84
C ILE A 117 10.46 4.21 -11.40
N GLN A 118 11.39 4.33 -12.33
CA GLN A 118 12.80 4.64 -12.04
C GLN A 118 13.08 6.08 -12.51
N ARG A 119 13.42 6.99 -11.60
CA ARG A 119 13.83 8.37 -11.92
C ARG A 119 15.07 8.34 -12.83
N PRO A 120 15.22 9.26 -13.81
CA PRO A 120 16.45 9.42 -14.58
C PRO A 120 17.69 9.59 -13.69
N SER A 121 18.87 9.26 -14.21
CA SER A 121 20.15 9.44 -13.49
C SER A 121 20.45 10.91 -13.15
N SER A 122 19.90 11.84 -13.93
CA SER A 122 19.99 13.30 -13.79
C SER A 122 18.97 13.92 -12.82
N SER A 123 17.91 13.21 -12.45
CA SER A 123 16.87 13.75 -11.54
C SER A 123 17.41 13.83 -10.10
N PRO A 124 17.10 14.90 -9.34
CA PRO A 124 17.37 14.98 -7.91
C PRO A 124 16.53 13.92 -7.19
N GLY A 125 17.16 12.77 -6.96
CA GLY A 125 16.55 11.62 -6.30
C GLY A 125 15.94 12.01 -4.95
N PHE A 126 14.85 11.34 -4.59
CA PHE A 126 14.03 11.78 -3.48
C PHE A 126 14.75 11.69 -2.14
N ALA A 127 14.74 12.82 -1.41
CA ALA A 127 15.08 12.89 0.00
C ALA A 127 14.13 11.99 0.83
N GLU A 128 14.58 11.56 2.01
CA GLU A 128 14.09 10.33 2.65
C GLU A 128 12.62 10.37 3.17
N ASP A 129 11.97 11.53 3.12
CA ASP A 129 10.65 11.79 3.71
C ASP A 129 9.45 11.14 2.98
N GLY A 130 9.33 9.82 3.10
CA GLY A 130 8.01 9.16 3.10
C GLY A 130 7.60 8.37 1.85
N GLY A 131 8.54 7.71 1.17
CA GLY A 131 8.21 6.68 0.16
C GLY A 131 8.14 5.24 0.70
N ILE A 132 7.46 4.33 -0.01
CA ILE A 132 7.39 2.88 0.34
C ILE A 132 8.71 2.12 0.04
N ALA A 133 9.85 2.75 0.36
CA ALA A 133 11.08 2.04 0.68
C ALA A 133 11.17 1.80 2.20
N VAL A 134 10.81 2.81 3.00
CA VAL A 134 11.21 2.95 4.42
C VAL A 134 10.33 2.17 5.40
N ARG A 135 10.21 0.85 5.17
CA ARG A 135 9.93 -0.17 6.21
C ARG A 135 10.67 -1.50 6.02
N LEU A 136 11.39 -1.69 4.92
CA LEU A 136 12.34 -2.80 4.73
C LEU A 136 13.79 -2.30 4.53
N SER A 137 14.02 -0.99 4.64
CA SER A 137 15.27 -0.33 4.24
C SER A 137 15.93 0.51 5.35
N ASN A 138 15.75 0.18 6.63
CA ASN A 138 16.55 0.79 7.71
C ASN A 138 18.06 0.50 7.57
N LEU A 139 18.41 -0.48 6.72
CA LEU A 139 19.77 -0.80 6.25
C LEU A 139 20.31 0.15 5.14
N PHE A 140 19.51 1.11 4.66
CA PHE A 140 19.85 2.01 3.54
C PHE A 140 19.67 3.50 3.87
N LYS A 141 19.91 3.91 5.12
CA LYS A 141 20.03 5.34 5.46
C LYS A 141 21.08 6.03 4.57
N GLY A 142 20.77 7.23 4.08
CA GLY A 142 21.72 8.08 3.36
C GLY A 142 21.93 7.75 1.88
N LYS A 143 21.05 6.96 1.23
CA LYS A 143 21.12 6.72 -0.23
C LYS A 143 19.84 7.19 -0.94
N PRO A 144 19.92 8.12 -1.92
CA PRO A 144 18.74 8.71 -2.56
C PRO A 144 17.92 7.66 -3.31
N VAL A 145 16.63 7.54 -2.98
CA VAL A 145 15.76 6.49 -3.51
C VAL A 145 15.28 6.87 -4.91
N ARG A 146 16.04 6.45 -5.93
CA ARG A 146 15.74 6.68 -7.36
C ARG A 146 14.58 5.84 -7.92
N SER A 147 13.80 5.13 -7.10
CA SER A 147 12.67 4.33 -7.58
C SER A 147 11.39 4.48 -6.76
N TYR A 148 10.35 4.95 -7.43
CA TYR A 148 8.98 5.00 -6.92
C TYR A 148 8.35 3.61 -7.01
N LEU A 149 7.58 3.21 -5.99
CA LEU A 149 6.94 1.89 -5.90
C LEU A 149 5.45 2.02 -5.58
N ILE A 150 4.59 1.57 -6.50
CA ILE A 150 3.13 1.60 -6.37
C ILE A 150 2.60 0.18 -6.22
N ASP A 151 1.97 -0.10 -5.07
CA ASP A 151 1.32 -1.37 -4.72
C ASP A 151 -0.06 -1.46 -5.38
N THR A 152 -0.16 -2.20 -6.49
CA THR A 152 -1.39 -2.28 -7.31
C THR A 152 -2.37 -3.34 -6.82
N THR A 153 -1.94 -4.25 -5.95
CA THR A 153 -2.80 -5.28 -5.33
C THR A 153 -3.97 -4.66 -4.55
N ARG A 154 -3.88 -3.39 -4.14
CA ARG A 154 -4.96 -2.62 -3.50
C ARG A 154 -5.61 -1.52 -4.37
N LEU A 155 -5.21 -1.31 -5.63
CA LEU A 155 -5.83 -0.33 -6.55
C LEU A 155 -6.87 -1.00 -7.46
N THR A 156 -7.83 -0.26 -8.03
CA THR A 156 -8.83 -0.82 -8.97
C THR A 156 -8.22 -1.41 -10.23
N LEU A 157 -7.36 -0.67 -10.92
CA LEU A 157 -6.62 -1.13 -12.11
C LEU A 157 -5.67 -2.29 -11.79
N SER A 158 -5.33 -3.05 -12.82
CA SER A 158 -4.20 -3.99 -12.85
C SER A 158 -2.86 -3.25 -12.91
N ALA A 159 -1.76 -4.01 -12.83
CA ALA A 159 -0.42 -3.45 -12.89
C ALA A 159 -0.02 -2.99 -14.30
N ASP A 160 -0.53 -3.65 -15.34
CA ASP A 160 -0.18 -3.35 -16.73
C ASP A 160 -1.04 -2.22 -17.31
N GLU A 161 -2.35 -2.17 -17.02
CA GLU A 161 -3.18 -0.98 -17.29
C GLU A 161 -2.61 0.28 -16.62
N LEU A 162 -2.12 0.17 -15.38
CA LEU A 162 -1.50 1.30 -14.69
C LEU A 162 -0.17 1.70 -15.36
N LYS A 163 0.67 0.72 -15.72
CA LYS A 163 1.94 0.95 -16.43
C LYS A 163 1.72 1.60 -17.80
N GLU A 164 0.66 1.25 -18.51
CA GLU A 164 0.26 1.88 -19.77
C GLU A 164 -0.31 3.28 -19.56
N THR A 165 -1.17 3.47 -18.57
CA THR A 165 -1.68 4.79 -18.16
C THR A 165 -0.53 5.76 -17.85
N ILE A 166 0.43 5.35 -17.01
CA ILE A 166 1.62 6.17 -16.68
C ILE A 166 2.43 6.48 -17.95
N ARG A 167 2.57 5.53 -18.89
CA ARG A 167 3.28 5.74 -20.16
C ARG A 167 2.52 6.60 -21.18
N ALA A 168 1.21 6.70 -21.07
CA ALA A 168 0.40 7.59 -21.90
C ALA A 168 0.53 9.05 -21.42
N TYR A 169 0.47 9.28 -20.10
CA TYR A 169 0.65 10.61 -19.53
C TYR A 169 2.10 11.11 -19.65
N ALA A 170 3.11 10.25 -19.44
CA ALA A 170 4.53 10.59 -19.61
C ALA A 170 4.99 10.76 -21.08
N LYS A 171 4.06 11.01 -22.01
CA LYS A 171 4.28 11.10 -23.46
C LYS A 171 3.50 12.22 -24.15
N ALA A 172 2.61 12.90 -23.42
CA ALA A 172 1.83 14.03 -23.91
C ALA A 172 2.48 15.36 -23.51
#